data_AF-A0A2N9B7S0-F1
#
_entry.id   AF-A0A2N9B7S0-F1
#
_cell.length_a   1.000
_cell.length_b   1.000
_cell.length_c   1.000
_cell.angle_alpha   90.00
_cell.angle_beta   90.00
_cell.angle_gamma   90.00
#
_symmetry.space_group_name_H-M   'P 1'
#
loop_
_entity.id
_entity.type
_entity.pdbx_description
1 polymer ?
#
loop_
_entity_poly.entity_id
_entity_poly.type
_entity_poly.pdbx_seq_one_letter_code
_entity_poly.pdbx_strand_id
1 'polypeptide(L)'
;MTDDQQAAEILGELAAAMADAPPSTEGYWTSEELHGLYERFEREPDLPLTDGQRRLFIAHRARRAASSRIRGLLSSLKEAAERGRVTATAEAAVLAEACVRAGLAAHDAISLLFQLGVPYGEQALARLVPDTRVNEGDRRWGRWWLRRLREPKYQAMAGRPVGDEELLLPEVVRDLTFGWHGGWEIEEEPKQERFAQARAVLEALLPSMRLPFPEPVPEWEGDWDEDEDERPDWLEIRMVLRDLMPDTRLVTRERMAEGWYECKQLGLDVQDEGPEEFSDRWAARIGAWTAEAILSWLWQEDHFAPWALDLATRYIDRNVAVAEATRLLSEAAQGNA
;
A
#
# COMPACT_ATOMS: atom_id res chain seq x y z
N MET A 1 6.01 16.40 39.78
CA MET A 1 6.54 15.40 38.84
C MET A 1 6.85 16.13 37.56
N THR A 2 8.05 15.99 37.02
CA THR A 2 8.37 16.57 35.70
C THR A 2 7.71 15.74 34.60
N ASP A 3 7.48 16.33 33.44
CA ASP A 3 6.94 15.61 32.27
C ASP A 3 7.79 14.37 31.92
N ASP A 4 9.12 14.45 32.08
CA ASP A 4 10.05 13.33 31.88
C ASP A 4 9.87 12.20 32.91
N GLN A 5 9.63 12.54 34.19
CA GLN A 5 9.39 11.54 35.23
C GLN A 5 8.08 10.78 34.97
N GLN A 6 7.06 11.49 34.48
CA GLN A 6 5.79 10.89 34.12
C GLN A 6 5.95 9.94 32.93
N ALA A 7 6.69 10.33 31.89
CA ALA A 7 6.95 9.46 30.74
C ALA A 7 7.72 8.19 31.14
N ALA A 8 8.74 8.32 32.00
CA ALA A 8 9.51 7.18 32.51
C ALA A 8 8.65 6.22 33.36
N GLU A 9 7.75 6.75 34.19
CA GLU A 9 6.81 5.93 34.96
C GLU A 9 5.88 5.14 34.04
N ILE A 10 5.31 5.79 33.00
CA ILE A 10 4.44 5.12 32.04
C ILE A 10 5.20 4.02 31.27
N LEU A 11 6.46 4.25 30.89
CA LEU A 11 7.29 3.22 30.24
C LEU A 11 7.55 2.02 31.17
N GLY A 12 7.82 2.28 32.44
CA GLY A 12 7.97 1.22 33.45
C GLY A 12 6.69 0.42 33.66
N GLU A 13 5.54 1.09 33.74
CA GLU A 13 4.23 0.45 33.82
C GLU A 13 3.88 -0.36 32.56
N LEU A 14 4.25 0.15 31.39
CA LEU A 14 4.05 -0.54 30.12
C LEU A 14 4.85 -1.84 30.08
N ALA A 15 6.15 -1.78 30.41
CA ALA A 15 7.01 -2.95 30.47
C ALA A 15 6.48 -4.01 31.47
N ALA A 16 6.03 -3.57 32.65
CA ALA A 16 5.44 -4.46 33.65
C ALA A 16 4.13 -5.10 33.14
N ALA A 17 3.23 -4.30 32.56
CA ALA A 17 1.96 -4.79 32.03
C ALA A 17 2.15 -5.80 30.88
N MET A 18 3.20 -5.62 30.06
CA MET A 18 3.56 -6.59 29.02
C MET A 18 4.11 -7.88 29.61
N ALA A 19 4.97 -7.81 30.63
CA ALA A 19 5.53 -8.99 31.28
C ALA A 19 4.45 -9.84 31.98
N ASP A 20 3.43 -9.18 32.53
CA ASP A 20 2.28 -9.81 33.18
C ASP A 20 1.22 -10.32 32.19
N ALA A 21 1.32 -10.00 30.90
CA ALA A 21 0.31 -10.35 29.93
C ALA A 21 0.27 -11.87 29.66
N PRO A 22 -0.91 -12.52 29.71
CA PRO A 22 -1.05 -13.91 29.33
C PRO A 22 -0.63 -14.17 27.87
N PRO A 23 -0.17 -15.39 27.53
CA PRO A 23 0.25 -15.74 26.18
C PRO A 23 -0.88 -15.58 25.16
N SER A 24 -0.53 -15.43 23.88
CA SER A 24 -1.52 -15.25 22.82
C SER A 24 -2.52 -16.41 22.78
N THR A 25 -3.79 -16.05 22.62
CA THR A 25 -4.89 -16.99 22.35
C THR A 25 -5.30 -16.94 20.88
N GLU A 26 -4.56 -16.22 20.02
CA GLU A 26 -4.80 -16.24 18.57
C GLU A 26 -4.48 -17.63 18.00
N GLY A 27 -5.29 -18.08 17.05
CA GLY A 27 -5.24 -19.45 16.50
C GLY A 27 -6.02 -20.50 17.31
N TYR A 28 -6.52 -20.19 18.51
CA TYR A 28 -7.39 -21.09 19.27
C TYR A 28 -8.87 -20.98 18.89
N TRP A 29 -9.26 -19.90 18.21
CA TRP A 29 -10.60 -19.72 17.65
C TRP A 29 -10.71 -20.48 16.33
N THR A 30 -10.77 -21.79 16.41
CA THR A 30 -10.78 -22.68 15.23
C THR A 30 -12.16 -22.80 14.57
N SER A 31 -13.20 -22.19 15.16
CA SER A 31 -14.56 -22.18 14.60
C SER A 31 -15.37 -20.98 15.09
N GLU A 32 -16.31 -20.52 14.25
CA GLU A 32 -17.32 -19.52 14.63
C GLU A 32 -18.14 -19.96 15.85
N GLU A 33 -18.39 -21.26 15.99
CA GLU A 33 -19.08 -21.83 17.14
C GLU A 33 -18.35 -21.56 18.46
N LEU A 34 -17.02 -21.65 18.48
CA LEU A 34 -16.23 -21.37 19.68
C LEU A 34 -16.28 -19.89 20.04
N HIS A 35 -16.26 -19.01 19.03
CA HIS A 35 -16.39 -17.57 19.22
C HIS A 35 -17.78 -17.21 19.78
N GLY A 36 -18.86 -17.74 19.20
CA GLY A 36 -20.22 -17.56 19.72
C GLY A 36 -20.39 -18.12 21.14
N LEU A 37 -19.72 -19.23 21.47
CA LEU A 37 -19.71 -19.78 22.82
C LEU A 37 -19.00 -18.85 23.83
N TYR A 38 -17.94 -18.17 23.41
CA TYR A 38 -17.25 -17.18 24.23
C TYR A 38 -18.12 -15.94 24.49
N GLU A 39 -18.79 -15.40 23.45
CA GLU A 39 -19.69 -14.26 23.63
C GLU A 39 -20.82 -14.57 24.63
N ARG A 40 -21.32 -15.81 24.60
CA ARG A 40 -22.29 -16.28 25.58
C ARG A 40 -21.69 -16.42 26.97
N PHE A 41 -20.47 -16.95 27.10
CA PHE A 41 -19.76 -17.04 28.37
C PHE A 41 -19.57 -15.66 29.05
N GLU A 42 -19.38 -14.59 28.27
CA GLU A 42 -19.28 -13.24 28.83
C GLU A 42 -20.59 -12.75 29.48
N ARG A 43 -21.74 -13.31 29.06
CA ARG A 43 -23.09 -12.91 29.49
C ARG A 43 -23.75 -13.92 30.44
N GLU A 44 -23.36 -15.19 30.37
CA GLU A 44 -23.98 -16.33 31.06
C GLU A 44 -22.95 -17.02 32.01
N PRO A 45 -22.98 -16.74 33.33
CA PRO A 45 -22.03 -17.32 34.29
C PRO A 45 -22.09 -18.85 34.41
N ASP A 46 -23.28 -19.42 34.21
CA ASP A 46 -23.57 -20.84 34.38
C ASP A 46 -23.52 -21.63 33.06
N LEU A 47 -22.96 -21.04 32.00
CA LEU A 47 -22.85 -21.70 30.70
C LEU A 47 -22.10 -23.05 30.85
N PRO A 48 -22.67 -24.17 30.35
CA PRO A 48 -22.03 -25.47 30.44
C PRO A 48 -20.81 -25.50 29.50
N LEU A 49 -19.62 -25.37 30.10
CA LEU A 49 -18.34 -25.39 29.42
C LEU A 49 -17.50 -26.56 29.92
N THR A 50 -16.73 -27.16 29.02
CA THR A 50 -15.64 -28.06 29.41
C THR A 50 -14.57 -27.29 30.18
N ASP A 51 -13.79 -27.98 31.02
CA ASP A 51 -12.66 -27.36 31.73
C ASP A 51 -11.64 -26.71 30.79
N GLY A 52 -11.44 -27.30 29.60
CA GLY A 52 -10.59 -26.76 28.55
C GLY A 52 -11.11 -25.42 28.03
N GLN A 53 -12.39 -25.34 27.67
CA GLN A 53 -13.03 -24.09 27.22
C GLN A 53 -13.02 -23.03 28.31
N ARG A 54 -13.33 -23.40 29.56
CA ARG A 54 -13.33 -22.46 30.69
C ARG A 54 -11.94 -21.85 30.91
N ARG A 55 -10.88 -22.67 30.88
CA ARG A 55 -9.49 -22.16 30.99
C ARG A 55 -9.12 -21.24 29.83
N LEU A 56 -9.48 -21.62 28.60
CA LEU A 56 -9.22 -20.81 27.41
C LEU A 56 -9.92 -19.44 27.49
N PHE A 57 -11.21 -19.42 27.86
CA PHE A 57 -11.99 -18.20 27.92
C PHE A 57 -11.52 -17.26 29.04
N ILE A 58 -11.14 -17.80 30.19
CA ILE A 58 -10.52 -17.02 31.28
C ILE A 58 -9.18 -16.43 30.82
N ALA A 59 -8.33 -17.21 30.15
CA ALA A 59 -7.05 -16.74 29.62
C ALA A 59 -7.25 -15.64 28.56
N HIS A 60 -8.21 -15.81 27.65
CA HIS A 60 -8.55 -14.81 26.65
C HIS A 60 -9.06 -13.50 27.28
N ARG A 61 -9.98 -13.60 28.25
CA ARG A 61 -10.49 -12.42 28.98
C ARG A 61 -9.36 -11.69 29.73
N ALA A 62 -8.48 -12.43 30.41
CA ALA A 62 -7.33 -11.85 31.11
C ALA A 62 -6.38 -11.15 30.12
N ARG A 63 -6.13 -11.76 28.96
CA ARG A 63 -5.33 -11.16 27.89
C ARG A 63 -5.97 -9.90 27.30
N ARG A 64 -7.28 -9.90 27.06
CA ARG A 64 -8.02 -8.71 26.60
C ARG A 64 -7.92 -7.57 27.60
N ALA A 65 -8.03 -7.87 28.91
CA ALA A 65 -7.86 -6.88 29.96
C ALA A 65 -6.44 -6.31 29.99
N ALA A 66 -5.40 -7.16 29.85
CA ALA A 66 -4.01 -6.71 29.73
C ALA A 66 -3.81 -5.80 28.51
N SER A 67 -4.33 -6.20 27.34
CA SER A 67 -4.28 -5.41 26.10
C SER A 67 -4.99 -4.05 26.27
N SER A 68 -6.14 -4.00 26.93
CA SER A 68 -6.84 -2.73 27.23
C SER A 68 -6.06 -1.82 28.17
N ARG A 69 -5.38 -2.38 29.18
CA ARG A 69 -4.49 -1.61 30.07
C ARG A 69 -3.30 -1.04 29.28
N ILE A 70 -2.65 -1.87 28.47
CA ILE A 70 -1.52 -1.48 27.61
C ILE A 70 -1.94 -0.37 26.65
N ARG A 71 -3.11 -0.48 26.01
CA ARG A 71 -3.69 0.59 25.18
C ARG A 71 -3.73 1.92 25.91
N GLY A 72 -4.24 1.96 27.14
CA GLY A 72 -4.31 3.20 27.93
C GLY A 72 -2.94 3.83 28.19
N LEU A 73 -1.92 3.01 28.44
CA LEU A 73 -0.54 3.45 28.63
C LEU A 73 0.07 3.97 27.32
N LEU A 74 -0.15 3.28 26.21
CA LEU A 74 0.30 3.70 24.87
C LEU A 74 -0.35 5.03 24.45
N SER A 75 -1.65 5.21 24.69
CA SER A 75 -2.33 6.50 24.44
C SER A 75 -1.73 7.63 25.27
N SER A 76 -1.41 7.36 26.54
CA SER A 76 -0.77 8.35 27.41
C SER A 76 0.63 8.73 26.93
N LEU A 77 1.42 7.74 26.46
CA LEU A 77 2.72 7.99 25.84
C LEU A 77 2.60 8.77 24.53
N LYS A 78 1.59 8.46 23.71
CA LYS A 78 1.33 9.16 22.46
C LYS A 78 1.04 10.65 22.72
N GLU A 79 0.14 10.95 23.66
CA GLU A 79 -0.13 12.34 24.06
C GLU A 79 1.11 13.05 24.60
N ALA A 80 1.96 12.36 25.35
CA ALA A 80 3.23 12.91 25.81
C ALA A 80 4.17 13.19 24.64
N ALA A 81 4.27 12.27 23.67
CA ALA A 81 5.11 12.42 22.48
C ALA A 81 4.65 13.60 21.61
N GLU A 82 3.33 13.77 21.40
CA GLU A 82 2.75 14.92 20.68
C GLU A 82 3.12 16.26 21.31
N ARG A 83 3.26 16.30 22.64
CA ARG A 83 3.66 17.50 23.40
C ARG A 83 5.18 17.67 23.52
N GLY A 84 5.98 16.80 22.91
CA GLY A 84 7.45 16.82 23.01
C GLY A 84 7.99 16.44 24.39
N ARG A 85 7.24 15.64 25.16
CA ARG A 85 7.51 15.31 26.57
C ARG A 85 8.09 13.91 26.79
N VAL A 86 8.43 13.20 25.71
CA VAL A 86 9.07 11.90 25.78
C VAL A 86 10.54 12.08 25.40
N THR A 87 11.42 12.02 26.39
CA THR A 87 12.88 12.08 26.18
C THR A 87 13.49 10.71 25.89
N ALA A 88 12.87 9.63 26.38
CA ALA A 88 13.28 8.24 26.13
C ALA A 88 12.62 7.64 24.86
N THR A 89 12.68 8.35 23.74
CA THR A 89 12.00 7.96 22.48
C THR A 89 12.46 6.60 21.94
N ALA A 90 13.74 6.27 22.07
CA ALA A 90 14.28 4.98 21.65
C ALA A 90 13.69 3.82 22.47
N GLU A 91 13.56 3.98 23.79
CA GLU A 91 12.98 2.97 24.68
C GLU A 91 11.48 2.81 24.43
N ALA A 92 10.76 3.93 24.25
CA ALA A 92 9.35 3.91 23.88
C ALA A 92 9.10 3.15 22.56
N ALA A 93 9.98 3.34 21.56
CA ALA A 93 9.88 2.62 20.30
C ALA A 93 10.12 1.11 20.47
N VAL A 94 11.11 0.71 21.28
CA VAL A 94 11.39 -0.71 21.56
C VAL A 94 10.21 -1.39 22.26
N LEU A 95 9.60 -0.72 23.24
CA LEU A 95 8.43 -1.26 23.95
C LEU A 95 7.21 -1.34 23.03
N ALA A 96 6.94 -0.32 22.22
CA ALA A 96 5.86 -0.35 21.25
C ALA A 96 6.07 -1.47 20.21
N GLU A 97 7.28 -1.65 19.70
CA GLU A 97 7.63 -2.77 18.80
C GLU A 97 7.36 -4.13 19.45
N ALA A 98 7.73 -4.28 20.72
CA ALA A 98 7.48 -5.50 21.48
C ALA A 98 5.97 -5.72 21.74
N CYS A 99 5.16 -4.67 21.95
CA CYS A 99 3.70 -4.77 22.04
C CYS A 99 3.09 -5.35 20.75
N VAL A 100 3.53 -4.86 19.59
CA VAL A 100 3.06 -5.35 18.28
C VAL A 100 3.42 -6.83 18.11
N ARG A 101 4.68 -7.22 18.33
CA ARG A 101 5.09 -8.62 18.25
C ARG A 101 4.37 -9.53 19.24
N ALA A 102 3.98 -8.99 20.39
CA ALA A 102 3.24 -9.72 21.38
C ALA A 102 1.74 -9.79 21.08
N GLY A 103 1.21 -9.11 20.04
CA GLY A 103 -0.22 -9.02 19.75
C GLY A 103 -1.01 -8.30 20.85
N LEU A 104 -0.44 -7.25 21.43
CA LEU A 104 -1.01 -6.48 22.54
C LEU A 104 -1.19 -5.02 22.12
N ALA A 105 -2.44 -4.58 21.93
CA ALA A 105 -2.78 -3.23 21.48
C ALA A 105 -1.96 -2.76 20.27
N ALA A 106 -1.80 -3.63 19.27
CA ALA A 106 -0.87 -3.43 18.16
C ALA A 106 -1.17 -2.16 17.34
N HIS A 107 -2.43 -1.86 17.02
CA HIS A 107 -2.82 -0.60 16.34
C HIS A 107 -2.39 0.66 17.11
N ASP A 108 -2.55 0.66 18.44
CA ASP A 108 -2.16 1.77 19.30
C ASP A 108 -0.63 1.90 19.38
N ALA A 109 0.08 0.76 19.44
CA ALA A 109 1.54 0.73 19.43
C ALA A 109 2.11 1.22 18.08
N ILE A 110 1.55 0.80 16.95
CA ILE A 110 1.91 1.29 15.61
C ILE A 110 1.66 2.80 15.50
N SER A 111 0.53 3.27 16.02
CA SER A 111 0.21 4.71 16.05
C SER A 111 1.21 5.51 16.90
N LEU A 112 1.68 4.95 18.02
CA LEU A 112 2.74 5.54 18.82
C LEU A 112 4.06 5.56 18.04
N LEU A 113 4.43 4.48 17.33
CA LEU A 113 5.63 4.45 16.49
C LEU A 113 5.59 5.55 15.43
N PHE A 114 4.46 5.77 14.77
CA PHE A 114 4.29 6.90 13.86
C PHE A 114 4.57 8.24 14.56
N GLN A 115 3.99 8.44 15.76
CA GLN A 115 4.15 9.68 16.51
C GLN A 115 5.60 9.92 16.98
N LEU A 116 6.36 8.86 17.27
CA LEU A 116 7.77 8.96 17.62
C LEU A 116 8.66 9.36 16.43
N GLY A 117 8.15 9.24 15.20
CA GLY A 117 8.77 9.78 14.00
C GLY A 117 10.12 9.16 13.63
N VAL A 118 10.92 9.91 12.87
CA VAL A 118 12.26 9.53 12.43
C VAL A 118 13.30 9.90 13.50
N PRO A 119 14.26 9.01 13.86
CA PRO A 119 14.49 7.71 13.26
C PRO A 119 13.77 6.55 13.97
N TYR A 120 13.37 6.72 15.24
CA TYR A 120 13.05 5.59 16.11
C TYR A 120 11.77 4.85 15.71
N GLY A 121 10.71 5.60 15.41
CA GLY A 121 9.45 5.06 14.92
C GLY A 121 9.59 4.40 13.55
N GLU A 122 10.27 5.08 12.63
CA GLU A 122 10.55 4.56 11.28
C GLU A 122 11.31 3.24 11.32
N GLN A 123 12.39 3.17 12.11
CA GLN A 123 13.22 1.96 12.22
C GLN A 123 12.45 0.79 12.85
N ALA A 124 11.60 1.05 13.83
CA ALA A 124 10.76 0.02 14.45
C ALA A 124 9.73 -0.52 13.45
N LEU A 125 9.02 0.36 12.73
CA LEU A 125 8.07 -0.05 11.69
C LEU A 125 8.76 -0.83 10.57
N ALA A 126 9.93 -0.40 10.12
CA ALA A 126 10.72 -1.11 9.09
C ALA A 126 11.13 -2.53 9.52
N ARG A 127 11.22 -2.81 10.82
CA ARG A 127 11.45 -4.17 11.34
C ARG A 127 10.16 -4.98 11.49
N LEU A 128 9.02 -4.35 11.77
CA LEU A 128 7.74 -5.02 12.00
C LEU A 128 7.06 -5.43 10.70
N VAL A 129 7.07 -4.54 9.72
CA VAL A 129 6.37 -4.71 8.45
C VAL A 129 6.75 -5.99 7.69
N PRO A 130 8.04 -6.38 7.57
CA PRO A 130 8.41 -7.65 6.94
C PRO A 130 8.36 -8.85 7.90
N ASP A 131 8.08 -8.67 9.20
CA ASP A 131 8.14 -9.74 10.21
C ASP A 131 6.86 -10.60 10.16
N THR A 132 6.92 -11.75 9.49
CA THR A 132 5.78 -12.68 9.31
C THR A 132 5.23 -13.28 10.61
N ARG A 133 5.84 -13.01 11.76
CA ARG A 133 5.31 -13.36 13.08
C ARG A 133 4.26 -12.37 13.58
N VAL A 134 4.19 -11.17 12.98
CA VAL A 134 3.17 -10.15 13.23
C VAL A 134 1.94 -10.44 12.36
N ASN A 135 0.74 -10.21 12.90
CA ASN A 135 -0.52 -10.38 12.18
C ASN A 135 -0.53 -9.54 10.88
N GLU A 136 -1.09 -10.07 9.79
CA GLU A 136 -1.09 -9.38 8.49
C GLU A 136 -1.77 -8.02 8.54
N GLY A 137 -2.91 -7.88 9.23
CA GLY A 137 -3.60 -6.59 9.39
C GLY A 137 -2.72 -5.56 10.10
N ASP A 138 -1.99 -5.97 11.15
CA ASP A 138 -1.04 -5.10 11.83
C ASP A 138 0.15 -4.73 10.92
N ARG A 139 0.65 -5.66 10.09
CA ARG A 139 1.73 -5.37 9.12
C ARG A 139 1.29 -4.36 8.08
N ARG A 140 0.06 -4.47 7.57
CA ARG A 140 -0.55 -3.51 6.63
C ARG A 140 -0.74 -2.13 7.24
N TRP A 141 -1.28 -2.08 8.45
CA TRP A 141 -1.39 -0.82 9.18
C TRP A 141 0.00 -0.19 9.41
N GLY A 142 0.99 -1.02 9.75
CA GLY A 142 2.39 -0.62 9.86
C GLY A 142 2.98 -0.10 8.53
N ARG A 143 2.71 -0.77 7.40
CA ARG A 143 3.13 -0.34 6.05
C ARG A 143 2.61 1.05 5.74
N TRP A 144 1.32 1.30 5.99
CA TRP A 144 0.69 2.59 5.72
C TRP A 144 1.38 3.73 6.47
N TRP A 145 1.62 3.56 7.78
CA TRP A 145 2.32 4.57 8.58
C TRP A 145 3.80 4.71 8.23
N LEU A 146 4.49 3.60 7.91
CA LEU A 146 5.88 3.64 7.47
C LEU A 146 6.03 4.44 6.17
N ARG A 147 5.14 4.22 5.20
CA ARG A 147 5.11 5.00 3.95
C ARG A 147 4.91 6.49 4.24
N ARG A 148 4.03 6.83 5.18
CA ARG A 148 3.77 8.22 5.58
C ARG A 148 4.98 8.87 6.27
N LEU A 149 5.73 8.15 7.09
CA LEU A 149 7.00 8.64 7.66
C LEU A 149 8.07 8.87 6.59
N ARG A 150 8.05 8.08 5.52
CA ARG A 150 9.01 8.15 4.41
C ARG A 150 8.59 9.11 3.29
N GLU A 151 7.38 9.66 3.34
CA GLU A 151 6.89 10.62 2.34
C GLU A 151 7.87 11.79 2.09
N PRO A 152 8.50 12.42 3.12
CA PRO A 152 9.49 13.47 2.86
C PRO A 152 10.71 12.97 2.08
N LYS A 153 11.14 11.72 2.27
CA LYS A 153 12.22 11.09 1.48
C LYS A 153 11.79 10.93 0.02
N TYR A 154 10.55 10.52 -0.23
CA TYR A 154 10.02 10.36 -1.59
C TYR A 154 9.89 11.70 -2.31
N GLN A 155 9.34 12.71 -1.64
CA GLN A 155 9.25 14.07 -2.18
C GLN A 155 10.64 14.64 -2.49
N ALA A 156 11.61 14.43 -1.59
CA ALA A 156 12.99 14.83 -1.82
C ALA A 156 13.64 14.08 -3.00
N MET A 157 13.27 12.82 -3.25
CA MET A 157 13.71 12.08 -4.43
C MET A 157 13.06 12.62 -5.70
N ALA A 158 11.73 12.78 -5.69
CA ALA A 158 10.95 13.32 -6.81
C ALA A 158 11.48 14.70 -7.26
N GLY A 159 11.86 15.56 -6.30
CA GLY A 159 12.42 16.89 -6.57
C GLY A 159 13.87 16.94 -7.05
N ARG A 160 14.61 15.82 -7.07
CA ARG A 160 15.98 15.80 -7.60
C ARG A 160 15.96 15.91 -9.13
N PRO A 161 16.88 16.67 -9.74
CA PRO A 161 17.08 16.64 -11.19
C PRO A 161 17.46 15.23 -11.65
N VAL A 162 16.96 14.82 -12.81
CA VAL A 162 17.22 13.49 -13.41
C VAL A 162 18.69 13.31 -13.84
N GLY A 163 19.37 14.39 -14.24
CA GLY A 163 20.81 14.33 -14.57
C GLY A 163 21.12 13.29 -15.66
N ASP A 164 21.98 12.32 -15.32
CA ASP A 164 22.44 11.23 -16.22
C ASP A 164 21.67 9.90 -16.00
N GLU A 165 20.56 9.91 -15.25
CA GLU A 165 19.72 8.72 -15.02
C GLU A 165 19.14 8.15 -16.34
N GLU A 166 18.99 6.82 -16.42
CA GLU A 166 18.46 6.16 -17.62
C GLU A 166 16.93 6.30 -17.70
N LEU A 167 16.47 7.03 -18.72
CA LEU A 167 15.04 7.24 -18.98
C LEU A 167 14.41 5.99 -19.61
N LEU A 168 13.41 5.40 -18.93
CA LEU A 168 12.79 4.16 -19.37
C LEU A 168 11.61 4.36 -20.33
N LEU A 169 10.99 5.55 -20.32
CA LEU A 169 9.85 5.86 -21.18
C LEU A 169 10.28 6.62 -22.46
N PRO A 170 9.62 6.37 -23.61
CA PRO A 170 9.86 7.11 -24.85
C PRO A 170 9.67 8.63 -24.66
N GLU A 171 10.42 9.43 -25.42
CA GLU A 171 10.39 10.90 -25.34
C GLU A 171 8.98 11.49 -25.44
N VAL A 172 8.18 11.03 -26.40
CA VAL A 172 6.80 11.50 -26.59
C VAL A 172 5.89 11.25 -25.37
N VAL A 173 6.18 10.23 -24.56
CA VAL A 173 5.46 9.91 -23.31
C VAL A 173 5.96 10.78 -22.16
N ARG A 174 7.28 11.03 -22.12
CA ARG A 174 7.90 11.93 -21.16
C ARG A 174 7.48 13.38 -21.37
N ASP A 175 7.10 13.76 -22.57
CA ASP A 175 6.65 15.13 -22.87
C ASP A 175 5.21 15.41 -22.43
N LEU A 176 4.48 14.40 -21.94
CA LEU A 176 3.17 14.59 -21.33
C LEU A 176 3.27 15.50 -20.09
N THR A 177 2.32 16.40 -19.91
CA THR A 177 2.34 17.40 -18.82
C THR A 177 1.62 16.94 -17.55
N PHE A 178 1.06 15.74 -17.55
CA PHE A 178 0.31 15.15 -16.46
C PHE A 178 1.03 13.92 -15.89
N GLY A 179 0.74 13.60 -14.62
CA GLY A 179 1.31 12.42 -13.97
C GLY A 179 0.78 11.11 -14.57
N TRP A 180 1.58 10.06 -14.58
CA TRP A 180 1.17 8.77 -15.18
C TRP A 180 0.08 8.03 -14.41
N HIS A 181 -0.35 8.52 -13.25
CA HIS A 181 -1.35 7.87 -12.41
C HIS A 181 -2.80 8.33 -12.67
N GLY A 182 -3.04 9.36 -13.47
CA GLY A 182 -4.36 9.98 -13.52
C GLY A 182 -4.55 10.92 -14.70
N GLY A 183 -5.19 10.37 -15.73
CA GLY A 183 -5.99 11.10 -16.71
C GLY A 183 -5.21 11.68 -17.86
N TRP A 184 -5.36 11.07 -19.04
CA TRP A 184 -5.36 11.87 -20.26
C TRP A 184 -6.51 12.88 -20.11
N GLU A 185 -6.18 14.15 -19.84
CA GLU A 185 -7.19 15.17 -19.54
C GLU A 185 -8.21 15.27 -20.67
N ILE A 186 -9.49 15.20 -20.30
CA ILE A 186 -10.62 15.43 -21.20
C ILE A 186 -10.70 16.95 -21.42
N GLU A 187 -10.56 17.37 -22.67
CA GLU A 187 -10.72 18.76 -23.08
C GLU A 187 -12.16 18.94 -23.61
N GLU A 188 -12.82 20.07 -23.34
CA GLU A 188 -14.18 20.32 -23.85
C GLU A 188 -14.24 20.33 -25.39
N GLU A 189 -13.16 20.77 -26.05
CA GLU A 189 -13.01 20.78 -27.50
C GLU A 189 -11.57 20.39 -27.88
N PRO A 190 -11.26 19.08 -27.98
CA PRO A 190 -9.90 18.64 -28.26
C PRO A 190 -9.47 19.03 -29.66
N LYS A 191 -8.30 19.65 -29.76
CA LYS A 191 -7.74 20.08 -31.05
C LYS A 191 -7.12 18.91 -31.81
N GLN A 192 -6.94 19.08 -33.12
CA GLN A 192 -6.29 18.06 -33.97
C GLN A 192 -4.88 17.69 -33.50
N GLU A 193 -4.15 18.63 -32.91
CA GLU A 193 -2.83 18.39 -32.32
C GLU A 193 -2.90 17.39 -31.17
N ARG A 194 -3.99 17.37 -30.39
CA ARG A 194 -4.20 16.42 -29.29
C ARG A 194 -4.39 15.00 -29.79
N PHE A 195 -5.16 14.81 -30.85
CA PHE A 195 -5.30 13.50 -31.52
C PHE A 195 -3.99 13.03 -32.15
N ALA A 196 -3.22 13.95 -32.75
CA ALA A 196 -1.89 13.63 -33.27
C ALA A 196 -0.92 13.21 -32.15
N GLN A 197 -0.96 13.89 -31.00
CA GLN A 197 -0.19 13.51 -29.81
C GLN A 197 -0.62 12.14 -29.27
N ALA A 198 -1.93 11.88 -29.13
CA ALA A 198 -2.47 10.60 -28.70
C ALA A 198 -2.00 9.46 -29.60
N ARG A 199 -2.07 9.65 -30.92
CA ARG A 199 -1.55 8.69 -31.90
C ARG A 199 -0.06 8.43 -31.69
N ALA A 200 0.76 9.47 -31.58
CA ALA A 200 2.20 9.33 -31.44
C ALA A 200 2.58 8.60 -30.14
N VAL A 201 1.88 8.88 -29.04
CA VAL A 201 2.05 8.19 -27.75
C VAL A 201 1.66 6.72 -27.87
N LEU A 202 0.49 6.41 -28.43
CA LEU A 202 0.05 5.02 -28.62
C LEU A 202 0.98 4.23 -29.54
N GLU A 203 1.49 4.84 -30.61
CA GLU A 203 2.48 4.21 -31.50
C GLU A 203 3.81 3.92 -30.75
N ALA A 204 4.26 4.84 -29.89
CA ALA A 204 5.51 4.68 -29.14
C ALA A 204 5.41 3.67 -27.98
N LEU A 205 4.22 3.52 -27.38
CA LEU A 205 3.98 2.60 -26.26
C LEU A 205 3.65 1.17 -26.70
N LEU A 206 3.44 0.93 -28.00
CA LEU A 206 3.11 -0.40 -28.50
C LEU A 206 4.32 -1.34 -28.41
N PRO A 207 4.25 -2.45 -27.65
CA PRO A 207 5.36 -3.38 -27.57
C PRO A 207 5.63 -4.07 -28.90
N SER A 208 6.90 -4.39 -29.15
CA SER A 208 7.32 -5.13 -30.36
C SER A 208 6.83 -6.58 -30.37
N MET A 209 6.62 -7.16 -29.18
CA MET A 209 6.18 -8.54 -28.96
C MET A 209 4.94 -8.57 -28.08
N ARG A 210 4.14 -9.63 -28.19
CA ARG A 210 2.99 -9.84 -27.31
C ARG A 210 3.46 -10.07 -25.87
N LEU A 211 2.85 -9.38 -24.90
CA LEU A 211 3.14 -9.59 -23.49
C LEU A 211 2.57 -10.94 -23.00
N PRO A 212 3.29 -11.65 -22.11
CA PRO A 212 2.85 -12.94 -21.60
C PRO A 212 1.55 -12.85 -20.78
N PHE A 213 1.31 -11.70 -20.14
CA PHE A 213 0.11 -11.39 -19.37
C PHE A 213 -0.48 -10.06 -19.85
N PRO A 214 -1.81 -9.89 -19.75
CA PRO A 214 -2.43 -8.62 -20.11
C PRO A 214 -1.94 -7.53 -19.17
N GLU A 215 -1.47 -6.42 -19.74
CA GLU A 215 -1.14 -5.21 -18.99
C GLU A 215 -2.05 -4.05 -19.43
N PRO A 216 -2.45 -3.15 -18.54
CA PRO A 216 -2.21 -3.26 -17.11
C PRO A 216 -3.03 -4.39 -16.49
N VAL A 217 -2.60 -4.85 -15.31
CA VAL A 217 -3.40 -5.75 -14.48
C VAL A 217 -4.78 -5.09 -14.26
N PRO A 218 -5.90 -5.86 -14.37
CA PRO A 218 -7.23 -5.30 -14.17
C PRO A 218 -7.34 -4.47 -12.88
N GLU A 219 -8.15 -3.40 -12.93
CA GLU A 219 -8.42 -2.61 -11.75
C GLU A 219 -8.99 -3.48 -10.63
N TRP A 220 -8.55 -3.21 -9.40
CA TRP A 220 -9.08 -3.89 -8.23
C TRP A 220 -10.41 -3.22 -7.84
N GLU A 221 -11.49 -4.00 -7.86
CA GLU A 221 -12.86 -3.54 -7.61
C GLU A 221 -13.29 -3.67 -6.14
N GLY A 222 -12.41 -4.15 -5.26
CA GLY A 222 -12.71 -4.33 -3.84
C GLY A 222 -12.83 -3.00 -3.08
N ASP A 223 -13.56 -3.03 -1.97
CA ASP A 223 -13.68 -1.88 -1.07
C ASP A 223 -12.38 -1.69 -0.28
N TRP A 224 -11.90 -0.45 -0.19
CA TRP A 224 -10.63 -0.14 0.46
C TRP A 224 -10.60 -0.50 1.94
N ASP A 225 -11.75 -0.44 2.63
CA ASP A 225 -11.87 -0.67 4.06
C ASP A 225 -12.39 -2.10 4.34
N GLU A 226 -13.33 -2.62 3.54
CA GLU A 226 -13.95 -3.93 3.77
C GLU A 226 -13.12 -5.10 3.24
N ASP A 227 -12.48 -4.93 2.07
CA ASP A 227 -11.73 -5.99 1.38
C ASP A 227 -10.22 -5.82 1.56
N GLU A 228 -9.80 -5.20 2.68
CA GLU A 228 -8.39 -4.92 2.93
C GLU A 228 -7.57 -6.17 2.67
N ASP A 229 -7.88 -7.30 3.32
CA ASP A 229 -7.21 -8.61 3.25
C ASP A 229 -6.97 -9.15 1.83
N GLU A 230 -7.85 -8.82 0.88
CA GLU A 230 -7.80 -9.27 -0.51
C GLU A 230 -7.00 -8.33 -1.44
N ARG A 231 -6.56 -7.18 -0.92
CA ARG A 231 -5.80 -6.19 -1.68
C ARG A 231 -4.50 -6.79 -2.23
N PRO A 232 -4.28 -6.73 -3.55
CA PRO A 232 -3.06 -7.27 -4.14
C PRO A 232 -1.88 -6.31 -3.99
N ASP A 233 -0.68 -6.86 -3.78
CA ASP A 233 0.55 -6.08 -3.55
C ASP A 233 0.90 -5.11 -4.68
N TRP A 234 0.54 -5.43 -5.94
CA TRP A 234 0.77 -4.52 -7.06
C TRP A 234 0.09 -3.16 -6.86
N LEU A 235 -1.04 -3.11 -6.15
CA LEU A 235 -1.73 -1.85 -5.87
C LEU A 235 -0.89 -0.97 -4.92
N GLU A 236 -0.32 -1.58 -3.87
CA GLU A 236 0.57 -0.88 -2.94
C GLU A 236 1.89 -0.47 -3.60
N ILE A 237 2.47 -1.34 -4.44
CA ILE A 237 3.67 -1.01 -5.22
C ILE A 237 3.40 0.20 -6.12
N ARG A 238 2.25 0.24 -6.81
CA ARG A 238 1.84 1.38 -7.64
C ARG A 238 1.82 2.67 -6.82
N MET A 239 1.32 2.64 -5.58
CA MET A 239 1.32 3.82 -4.70
C MET A 239 2.75 4.27 -4.34
N VAL A 240 3.65 3.34 -4.03
CA VAL A 240 5.05 3.65 -3.74
C VAL A 240 5.73 4.32 -4.94
N LEU A 241 5.58 3.73 -6.13
CA LEU A 241 6.17 4.29 -7.35
C LEU A 241 5.57 5.66 -7.66
N ARG A 242 4.26 5.84 -7.51
CA ARG A 242 3.62 7.16 -7.70
C ARG A 242 4.25 8.23 -6.81
N ASP A 243 4.50 7.91 -5.55
CA ASP A 243 5.05 8.88 -4.59
C ASP A 243 6.55 9.18 -4.89
N LEU A 244 7.31 8.20 -5.41
CA LEU A 244 8.73 8.35 -5.78
C LEU A 244 8.95 9.06 -7.13
N MET A 245 8.08 8.78 -8.09
CA MET A 245 8.17 9.25 -9.48
C MET A 245 6.79 9.69 -9.96
N PRO A 246 6.26 10.84 -9.51
CA PRO A 246 4.89 11.26 -9.85
C PRO A 246 4.66 11.60 -11.34
N ASP A 247 5.72 11.80 -12.13
CA ASP A 247 5.68 12.24 -13.53
C ASP A 247 6.42 11.24 -14.44
N THR A 248 5.97 11.07 -15.70
CA THR A 248 6.60 10.16 -16.69
C THR A 248 8.08 10.48 -16.94
N ARG A 249 8.50 11.73 -16.79
CA ARG A 249 9.90 12.17 -16.88
C ARG A 249 10.78 11.62 -15.77
N LEU A 250 10.17 11.23 -14.65
CA LEU A 250 10.86 10.69 -13.48
C LEU A 250 10.88 9.16 -13.47
N VAL A 251 10.36 8.51 -14.51
CA VAL A 251 10.40 7.06 -14.67
C VAL A 251 11.77 6.67 -15.24
N THR A 252 12.72 6.49 -14.32
CA THR A 252 14.12 6.14 -14.62
C THR A 252 14.51 4.81 -14.00
N ARG A 253 15.58 4.18 -14.52
CA ARG A 253 16.08 2.90 -13.98
C ARG A 253 16.51 3.03 -12.53
N GLU A 254 17.19 4.11 -12.17
CA GLU A 254 17.69 4.38 -10.82
C GLU A 254 16.54 4.56 -9.83
N ARG A 255 15.51 5.32 -10.19
CA ARG A 255 14.34 5.54 -9.33
C ARG A 255 13.46 4.30 -9.23
N MET A 256 13.37 3.49 -10.29
CA MET A 256 12.72 2.18 -10.22
C MET A 256 13.46 1.22 -9.29
N ALA A 257 14.80 1.23 -9.30
CA ALA A 257 15.59 0.45 -8.35
C ALA A 257 15.35 0.90 -6.90
N GLU A 258 15.29 2.21 -6.64
CA GLU A 258 14.88 2.74 -5.32
C GLU A 258 13.46 2.30 -4.94
N GLY A 259 12.52 2.32 -5.90
CA GLY A 259 11.18 1.78 -5.74
C GLY A 259 11.17 0.30 -5.36
N TRP A 260 12.00 -0.52 -5.99
CA TRP A 260 12.17 -1.94 -5.67
C TRP A 260 12.66 -2.13 -4.24
N TYR A 261 13.73 -1.42 -3.84
CA TYR A 261 14.25 -1.49 -2.47
C TYR A 261 13.20 -1.06 -1.45
N GLU A 262 12.46 0.02 -1.74
CA GLU A 262 11.41 0.50 -0.86
C GLU A 262 10.27 -0.53 -0.73
N CYS A 263 9.82 -1.14 -1.83
CA CYS A 263 8.79 -2.19 -1.80
C CYS A 263 9.23 -3.40 -0.97
N LYS A 264 10.49 -3.85 -1.10
CA LYS A 264 11.05 -4.91 -0.25
C LYS A 264 11.08 -4.51 1.23
N GLN A 265 11.43 -3.27 1.55
CA GLN A 265 11.43 -2.77 2.94
C GLN A 265 10.01 -2.63 3.51
N LEU A 266 9.03 -2.41 2.64
CA LEU A 266 7.61 -2.47 2.98
C LEU A 266 7.09 -3.92 3.03
N GLY A 267 7.92 -4.94 2.80
CA GLY A 267 7.50 -6.34 2.86
C GLY A 267 6.47 -6.72 1.78
N LEU A 268 6.42 -5.97 0.68
CA LEU A 268 5.60 -6.28 -0.49
C LEU A 268 6.27 -7.36 -1.34
N ASP A 269 5.45 -8.25 -1.89
CA ASP A 269 5.92 -9.25 -2.83
C ASP A 269 6.20 -8.63 -4.20
N VAL A 270 7.48 -8.61 -4.56
CA VAL A 270 7.99 -8.20 -5.87
C VAL A 270 8.37 -9.41 -6.73
N GLN A 271 7.74 -10.56 -6.50
CA GLN A 271 7.79 -11.79 -7.32
C GLN A 271 9.20 -12.31 -7.60
N ASP A 272 10.10 -12.21 -6.62
CA ASP A 272 11.51 -12.62 -6.71
C ASP A 272 12.35 -11.97 -7.82
N GLU A 273 11.91 -10.82 -8.31
CA GLU A 273 12.57 -10.11 -9.39
C GLU A 273 13.79 -9.34 -8.89
N GLY A 274 14.81 -9.25 -9.75
CA GLY A 274 15.88 -8.27 -9.58
C GLY A 274 15.37 -6.84 -9.84
N PRO A 275 16.09 -5.80 -9.37
CA PRO A 275 15.74 -4.40 -9.64
C PRO A 275 15.59 -4.07 -11.14
N GLU A 276 16.36 -4.72 -12.01
CA GLU A 276 16.28 -4.55 -13.47
C GLU A 276 14.96 -5.08 -14.05
N GLU A 277 14.60 -6.33 -13.74
CA GLU A 277 13.36 -6.96 -14.20
C GLU A 277 12.13 -6.22 -13.65
N PHE A 278 12.20 -5.77 -12.39
CA PHE A 278 11.19 -4.91 -11.80
C PHE A 278 11.02 -3.61 -12.58
N SER A 279 12.13 -2.93 -12.91
CA SER A 279 12.12 -1.68 -13.67
C SER A 279 11.45 -1.86 -15.04
N ASP A 280 11.83 -2.90 -15.77
CA ASP A 280 11.33 -3.14 -17.13
C ASP A 280 9.82 -3.43 -17.15
N ARG A 281 9.34 -4.28 -16.22
CA ARG A 281 7.90 -4.59 -16.12
C ARG A 281 7.09 -3.39 -15.65
N TRP A 282 7.57 -2.66 -14.65
CA TRP A 282 6.83 -1.51 -14.13
C TRP A 282 6.84 -0.34 -15.11
N ALA A 283 7.91 -0.14 -15.89
CA ALA A 283 7.88 0.79 -17.02
C ALA A 283 6.85 0.37 -18.08
N ALA A 284 6.78 -0.92 -18.43
CA ALA A 284 5.77 -1.44 -19.35
C ALA A 284 4.35 -1.26 -18.81
N ARG A 285 4.12 -1.50 -17.52
CA ARG A 285 2.82 -1.33 -16.85
C ARG A 285 2.39 0.14 -16.78
N ILE A 286 3.32 1.05 -16.48
CA ILE A 286 3.07 2.50 -16.53
C ILE A 286 2.71 2.94 -17.95
N GLY A 287 3.42 2.43 -18.96
CA GLY A 287 3.08 2.64 -20.37
C GLY A 287 1.68 2.11 -20.70
N ALA A 288 1.34 0.91 -20.23
CA ALA A 288 0.04 0.31 -20.47
C ALA A 288 -1.12 1.13 -19.86
N TRP A 289 -0.98 1.64 -18.63
CA TRP A 289 -1.95 2.57 -18.03
C TRP A 289 -2.08 3.88 -18.82
N THR A 290 -0.97 4.40 -19.34
CA THR A 290 -0.99 5.61 -20.16
C THR A 290 -1.76 5.36 -21.47
N ALA A 291 -1.51 4.23 -22.13
CA ALA A 291 -2.22 3.84 -23.34
C ALA A 291 -3.71 3.57 -23.09
N GLU A 292 -4.03 2.92 -21.96
CA GLU A 292 -5.40 2.67 -21.52
C GLU A 292 -6.18 3.99 -21.35
N ALA A 293 -5.60 4.97 -20.67
CA ALA A 293 -6.23 6.28 -20.49
C ALA A 293 -6.49 6.99 -21.84
N ILE A 294 -5.56 6.91 -22.79
CA ILE A 294 -5.72 7.50 -24.13
C ILE A 294 -6.79 6.78 -24.92
N LEU A 295 -6.78 5.45 -24.95
CA LEU A 295 -7.80 4.65 -25.62
C LEU A 295 -9.18 4.93 -25.01
N SER A 296 -9.24 5.08 -23.68
CA SER A 296 -10.46 5.44 -22.99
C SER A 296 -11.00 6.79 -23.44
N TRP A 297 -10.12 7.79 -23.51
CA TRP A 297 -10.48 9.11 -23.99
C TRP A 297 -10.95 9.10 -25.45
N LEU A 298 -10.28 8.34 -26.34
CA LEU A 298 -10.64 8.29 -27.76
C LEU A 298 -12.08 7.80 -28.00
N TRP A 299 -12.57 6.80 -27.25
CA TRP A 299 -13.96 6.36 -27.41
C TRP A 299 -14.95 7.30 -26.72
N GLN A 300 -14.57 7.99 -25.65
CA GLN A 300 -15.41 9.02 -25.01
C GLN A 300 -15.64 10.24 -25.92
N GLU A 301 -14.66 10.57 -26.76
CA GLU A 301 -14.74 11.64 -27.77
C GLU A 301 -15.36 11.17 -29.11
N ASP A 302 -15.89 9.95 -29.18
CA ASP A 302 -16.37 9.33 -30.42
C ASP A 302 -15.35 9.36 -31.58
N HIS A 303 -14.05 9.33 -31.26
CA HIS A 303 -12.99 9.45 -32.26
C HIS A 303 -12.58 8.09 -32.84
N PHE A 304 -13.34 7.66 -33.86
CA PHE A 304 -13.16 6.36 -34.52
C PHE A 304 -12.36 6.43 -35.84
N ALA A 305 -11.31 7.26 -35.88
CA ALA A 305 -10.48 7.37 -37.07
C ALA A 305 -9.80 6.02 -37.43
N PRO A 306 -9.51 5.74 -38.72
CA PRO A 306 -8.92 4.46 -39.13
C PRO A 306 -7.64 4.09 -38.40
N TRP A 307 -6.80 5.08 -38.05
CA TRP A 307 -5.57 4.85 -37.30
C TRP A 307 -5.85 4.41 -35.85
N ALA A 308 -6.93 4.90 -35.23
CA ALA A 308 -7.27 4.57 -33.85
C ALA A 308 -7.78 3.12 -33.76
N LEU A 309 -8.60 2.69 -34.71
CA LEU A 309 -9.10 1.31 -34.80
C LEU A 309 -7.99 0.30 -35.12
N ASP A 310 -7.06 0.68 -36.02
CA ASP A 310 -5.86 -0.13 -36.32
C ASP A 310 -4.95 -0.25 -35.09
N LEU A 311 -4.69 0.84 -34.37
CA LEU A 311 -3.93 0.77 -33.11
C LEU A 311 -4.64 -0.08 -32.07
N ALA A 312 -5.95 0.09 -31.85
CA ALA A 312 -6.71 -0.72 -30.91
C ALA A 312 -6.56 -2.23 -31.19
N THR A 313 -6.67 -2.64 -32.46
CA THR A 313 -6.44 -4.03 -32.87
C THR A 313 -5.04 -4.51 -32.48
N ARG A 314 -4.01 -3.70 -32.75
CA ARG A 314 -2.63 -4.04 -32.38
C ARG A 314 -2.43 -4.12 -30.87
N TYR A 315 -3.06 -3.26 -30.09
CA TYR A 315 -3.00 -3.30 -28.62
C TYR A 315 -3.59 -4.61 -28.07
N ILE A 316 -4.73 -5.06 -28.60
CA ILE A 316 -5.31 -6.39 -28.31
C ILE A 316 -4.33 -7.51 -28.69
N ASP A 317 -3.73 -7.45 -29.89
CA ASP A 317 -2.77 -8.46 -30.34
C ASP A 317 -1.51 -8.51 -29.46
N ARG A 318 -1.07 -7.36 -28.95
CA ARG A 318 0.08 -7.21 -28.05
C ARG A 318 -0.23 -7.49 -26.59
N ASN A 319 -1.49 -7.73 -26.24
CA ASN A 319 -1.95 -7.97 -24.88
C ASN A 319 -1.72 -6.76 -23.95
N VAL A 320 -1.96 -5.55 -24.48
CA VAL A 320 -1.84 -4.27 -23.76
C VAL A 320 -3.14 -3.49 -23.87
N ALA A 321 -3.59 -2.86 -22.76
CA ALA A 321 -4.81 -2.06 -22.68
C ALA A 321 -6.03 -2.74 -23.33
N VAL A 322 -6.15 -4.06 -23.16
CA VAL A 322 -7.07 -4.92 -23.92
C VAL A 322 -8.51 -4.50 -23.72
N ALA A 323 -8.91 -4.17 -22.49
CA ALA A 323 -10.26 -3.75 -22.16
C ALA A 323 -10.68 -2.49 -22.94
N GLU A 324 -9.87 -1.43 -22.86
CA GLU A 324 -10.15 -0.16 -23.54
C GLU A 324 -10.02 -0.24 -25.06
N ALA A 325 -9.04 -0.97 -25.57
CA ALA A 325 -8.93 -1.23 -27.00
C ALA A 325 -10.16 -1.98 -27.54
N THR A 326 -10.65 -2.98 -26.80
CA THR A 326 -11.87 -3.72 -27.16
C THR A 326 -13.10 -2.83 -27.09
N ARG A 327 -13.20 -1.98 -26.05
CA ARG A 327 -14.28 -1.01 -25.89
C ARG A 327 -14.33 -0.03 -27.06
N LEU A 328 -13.20 0.59 -27.42
CA LEU A 328 -13.11 1.50 -28.57
C LEU A 328 -13.61 0.86 -29.88
N LEU A 329 -13.22 -0.39 -30.16
CA LEU A 329 -13.70 -1.12 -31.34
C LEU A 329 -15.21 -1.44 -31.28
N SER A 330 -15.72 -1.76 -30.09
CA SER A 330 -17.13 -2.10 -29.88
C SER A 330 -18.05 -0.88 -30.03
N GLU A 331 -17.66 0.26 -29.48
CA GLU A 331 -18.38 1.54 -29.63
C GLU A 331 -18.37 2.01 -31.10
N ALA A 332 -17.23 1.90 -31.78
CA ALA A 332 -17.14 2.21 -33.21
C ALA A 332 -18.09 1.37 -34.08
N ALA A 333 -18.32 0.10 -33.72
CA ALA A 333 -19.25 -0.77 -34.43
C ALA A 333 -20.72 -0.38 -34.17
N GLN A 334 -21.05 0.08 -32.97
CA GLN A 334 -22.40 0.51 -32.59
C GLN A 334 -22.77 1.88 -33.18
N GLY A 335 -21.81 2.81 -33.25
CA GLY A 335 -22.02 4.13 -33.87
C GLY A 335 -22.20 4.08 -35.40
N ASN A 336 -21.89 2.95 -36.04
CA ASN A 336 -22.09 2.70 -37.46
C ASN A 336 -23.36 1.87 -37.78
N ALA A 337 -24.16 1.50 -36.77
CA ALA A 337 -25.39 0.71 -36.91
C ALA A 337 -26.64 1.61 -36.96
#